data_AF-A0A9D2AZB0-F1
#
_entry.id   AF-A0A9D2AZB0-F1
#
_cell.length_a   1.000
_cell.length_b   1.000
_cell.length_c   1.000
_cell.angle_alpha   90.00
_cell.angle_beta   90.00
_cell.angle_gamma   90.00
#
_symmetry.space_group_name_H-M   'P 1'
#
loop_
_entity.id
_entity.type
_entity.pdbx_description
1 polymer ?
#
loop_
_entity_poly.entity_id
_entity_poly.type
_entity_poly.pdbx_seq_one_letter_code
_entity_poly.pdbx_strand_id
1 'polypeptide(L)'
;MSKPQGRNGKIIDSSLMLKEKKPIIGTGEWDDIQCRHFKGENNGLKKGDIVLVREGNTPLALVQVSSDFFQDENLKKKYLHIHYRKVKILDWYNGYEKFPQPQGTLQRLINNNNSREFIDSYYNRILKDDKMESIKRLLKYKKQIILQGPPGTGKTREAKIIAQELIGLKRDEKLNESAQFKLIQFHPSYTYEDFVRGITAKPNETGEGIVYEAENKSLAEFADRALENYKESQESGERTVLIDKFKAFVNYVIEAIDKEEKFDISEKIYIYSVEESRFKYKGDGWTAHPNGLNMNFSQLKKILELGLSSRQEINRCEELSSLARQHATYYHNVIQLYKNFVSKFKPQKEKVELKNYVLIIDEINRANLSSVLGELIYALEYRGKAVDSMYAANDSKELILPPNLFIIGTMNTADRSIGHIDYAIRRRFAFVEMLPKSLEENDEIYFNREGF
;
A
#
# COMPACT_ATOMS: atom_id res chain seq x y z
N MET A 1 12.32 -12.49 46.35
CA MET A 1 11.75 -13.16 45.15
C MET A 1 10.95 -14.38 45.59
N SER A 2 9.69 -14.19 46.01
CA SER A 2 8.77 -15.29 46.28
C SER A 2 7.91 -15.51 45.03
N LYS A 3 8.23 -16.55 44.24
CA LYS A 3 7.31 -17.02 43.19
C LYS A 3 6.08 -17.65 43.88
N PRO A 4 4.85 -17.45 43.39
CA PRO A 4 3.68 -18.12 43.95
C PRO A 4 3.81 -19.61 43.62
N GLN A 5 4.27 -20.37 44.61
CA GLN A 5 4.22 -21.83 44.55
C GLN A 5 2.74 -22.22 44.62
N GLY A 6 2.24 -22.95 43.62
CA GLY A 6 0.95 -23.62 43.74
C GLY A 6 0.97 -24.59 44.93
N ARG A 7 -0.20 -25.06 45.39
CA ARG A 7 -0.29 -26.13 46.40
C ARG A 7 0.68 -27.26 46.01
N ASN A 8 1.59 -27.63 46.92
CA ASN A 8 2.65 -28.65 46.77
C ASN A 8 3.85 -28.27 45.87
N GLY A 9 4.16 -26.99 45.66
CA GLY A 9 5.39 -26.59 44.97
C GLY A 9 5.35 -26.74 43.44
N LYS A 10 4.19 -27.07 42.87
CA LYS A 10 4.00 -27.14 41.40
C LYS A 10 3.74 -25.75 40.83
N ILE A 11 4.52 -25.38 39.81
CA ILE A 11 4.30 -24.17 39.01
C ILE A 11 3.16 -24.45 38.03
N ILE A 12 2.13 -23.63 38.03
CA ILE A 12 1.00 -23.73 37.09
C ILE A 12 1.26 -22.71 35.98
N ASP A 13 1.53 -23.21 34.77
CA ASP A 13 1.67 -22.38 33.58
C ASP A 13 0.28 -21.86 33.16
N SER A 14 0.05 -20.57 33.40
CA SER A 14 -1.20 -19.90 33.04
C SER A 14 -1.44 -19.87 31.53
N SER A 15 -0.40 -19.99 30.70
CA SER A 15 -0.55 -20.07 29.25
C SER A 15 -1.27 -21.35 28.80
N LEU A 16 -1.14 -22.46 29.54
CA LEU A 16 -1.83 -23.71 29.24
C LEU A 16 -3.34 -23.63 29.45
N MET A 17 -3.79 -22.81 30.40
CA MET A 17 -5.22 -22.53 30.62
C MET A 17 -5.82 -21.69 29.50
N LEU A 18 -5.04 -20.75 28.96
CA LEU A 18 -5.45 -19.91 27.83
C LEU A 18 -5.47 -20.68 26.49
N LYS A 19 -4.69 -21.75 26.37
CA LYS A 19 -4.61 -22.62 25.18
C LYS A 19 -5.68 -23.73 25.16
N GLU A 20 -6.55 -23.81 26.17
CA GLU A 20 -7.68 -24.75 26.16
C GLU A 20 -8.63 -24.50 24.99
N LYS A 21 -9.32 -25.56 24.51
CA LYS A 21 -10.32 -25.44 23.43
C LYS A 21 -11.38 -24.37 23.74
N LYS A 22 -11.70 -24.20 25.01
CA LYS A 22 -12.41 -23.04 25.56
C LYS A 22 -11.47 -22.37 26.55
N PRO A 23 -10.83 -21.24 26.19
CA PRO A 23 -9.87 -20.57 27.06
C PRO A 23 -10.47 -20.22 28.42
N ILE A 24 -9.67 -20.41 29.46
CA ILE A 24 -10.09 -20.19 30.86
C ILE A 24 -9.03 -19.43 31.65
N ILE A 25 -9.48 -18.78 32.71
CA ILE A 25 -8.66 -18.29 33.83
C ILE A 25 -9.15 -18.95 35.12
N GLY A 26 -8.25 -19.14 36.09
CA GLY A 26 -8.57 -19.85 37.33
C GLY A 26 -8.00 -19.17 38.58
N THR A 27 -8.66 -19.40 39.71
CA THR A 27 -8.15 -19.08 41.05
C THR A 27 -8.37 -20.23 42.01
N GLY A 28 -7.54 -20.30 43.05
CA GLY A 28 -7.73 -21.25 44.15
C GLY A 28 -8.88 -20.84 45.09
N GLU A 29 -8.93 -21.47 46.25
CA GLU A 29 -9.88 -21.16 47.31
C GLU A 29 -9.09 -20.74 48.56
N TRP A 30 -9.25 -19.48 48.93
CA TRP A 30 -8.64 -18.85 50.10
C TRP A 30 -9.67 -17.88 50.68
N ASP A 31 -9.63 -17.69 52.00
CA ASP A 31 -10.41 -16.65 52.66
C ASP A 31 -9.74 -15.29 52.44
N ASP A 32 -9.80 -14.81 51.20
CA ASP A 32 -9.22 -13.54 50.78
C ASP A 32 -10.15 -12.80 49.80
N ILE A 33 -10.06 -11.47 49.81
CA ILE A 33 -10.87 -10.58 48.99
C ILE A 33 -10.67 -10.83 47.49
N GLN A 34 -9.50 -11.31 47.07
CA GLN A 34 -9.18 -11.58 45.66
C GLN A 34 -10.02 -12.74 45.10
N CYS A 35 -10.23 -13.80 45.88
CA CYS A 35 -11.09 -14.91 45.46
C CYS A 35 -12.57 -14.51 45.45
N ARG A 36 -13.00 -13.69 46.42
CA ARG A 36 -14.36 -13.12 46.42
C ARG A 36 -14.60 -12.24 45.18
N HIS A 37 -13.64 -11.37 44.85
CA HIS A 37 -13.70 -10.58 43.61
C HIS A 37 -13.70 -11.46 42.36
N PHE A 38 -12.90 -12.53 42.29
CA PHE A 38 -12.94 -13.44 41.15
C PHE A 38 -14.32 -14.12 41.01
N LYS A 39 -14.97 -14.49 42.12
CA LYS A 39 -16.33 -15.04 42.13
C LYS A 39 -17.42 -14.02 41.77
N GLY A 40 -17.07 -12.74 41.64
CA GLY A 40 -18.00 -11.66 41.32
C GLY A 40 -18.67 -11.03 42.54
N GLU A 41 -18.28 -11.45 43.76
CA GLU A 41 -18.74 -10.83 45.00
C GLU A 41 -18.14 -9.42 45.15
N ASN A 42 -18.82 -8.53 45.87
CA ASN A 42 -18.37 -7.15 46.15
C ASN A 42 -18.06 -6.30 44.90
N ASN A 43 -18.92 -6.37 43.87
CA ASN A 43 -18.67 -5.71 42.57
C ASN A 43 -17.35 -6.19 41.94
N GLY A 44 -17.13 -7.50 42.06
CA GLY A 44 -15.99 -8.23 41.51
C GLY A 44 -16.14 -8.47 40.00
N LEU A 45 -15.30 -9.38 39.50
CA LEU A 45 -15.17 -9.69 38.09
C LEU A 45 -16.49 -10.20 37.48
N LYS A 46 -16.92 -9.60 36.37
CA LYS A 46 -18.17 -9.88 35.67
C LYS A 46 -17.93 -10.12 34.17
N LYS A 47 -18.96 -10.65 33.48
CA LYS A 47 -18.92 -10.82 32.02
C LYS A 47 -18.70 -9.46 31.35
N GLY A 48 -17.81 -9.43 30.36
CA GLY A 48 -17.42 -8.22 29.63
C GLY A 48 -16.17 -7.53 30.16
N ASP A 49 -15.76 -7.80 31.40
CA ASP A 49 -14.54 -7.20 31.98
C ASP A 49 -13.28 -7.64 31.22
N ILE A 50 -12.34 -6.71 31.10
CA ILE A 50 -11.04 -6.92 30.47
C ILE A 50 -10.01 -7.28 31.54
N VAL A 51 -9.24 -8.34 31.30
CA VAL A 51 -8.23 -8.87 32.23
C VAL A 51 -6.92 -9.07 31.49
N LEU A 52 -5.83 -8.52 32.04
CA LEU A 52 -4.48 -8.86 31.61
C LEU A 52 -4.00 -10.09 32.37
N VAL A 53 -3.75 -11.18 31.65
CA VAL A 53 -3.14 -12.39 32.20
C VAL A 53 -1.63 -12.27 32.07
N ARG A 54 -0.90 -12.55 33.15
CA ARG A 54 0.55 -12.37 33.24
C ARG A 54 1.20 -13.44 34.11
N GLU A 55 2.49 -13.69 33.90
CA GLU A 55 3.34 -14.49 34.77
C GLU A 55 4.44 -13.60 35.35
N GLY A 56 4.38 -13.35 36.66
CA GLY A 56 5.23 -12.31 37.26
C GLY A 56 4.97 -10.95 36.60
N ASN A 57 6.03 -10.32 36.09
CA ASN A 57 5.94 -9.05 35.36
C ASN A 57 5.84 -9.25 33.85
N THR A 58 5.71 -10.49 33.37
CA THR A 58 5.63 -10.79 31.94
C THR A 58 4.16 -10.92 31.54
N PRO A 59 3.61 -9.98 30.76
CA PRO A 59 2.26 -10.13 30.22
C PRO A 59 2.19 -11.33 29.26
N LEU A 60 1.07 -12.05 29.29
CA LEU A 60 0.83 -13.22 28.43
C LEU A 60 -0.25 -12.95 27.39
N ALA A 61 -1.40 -12.43 27.81
CA ALA A 61 -2.53 -12.16 26.93
C ALA A 61 -3.50 -11.16 27.55
N LEU A 62 -4.21 -10.42 26.71
CA LEU A 62 -5.37 -9.65 27.10
C LEU A 62 -6.64 -10.44 26.79
N VAL A 63 -7.53 -10.57 27.77
CA VAL A 63 -8.72 -11.42 27.65
C VAL A 63 -9.97 -10.69 28.11
N GLN A 64 -11.12 -11.07 27.55
CA GLN A 64 -12.43 -10.62 27.98
C GLN A 64 -13.18 -11.76 28.67
N VAL A 65 -13.74 -11.50 29.85
CA VAL A 65 -14.52 -12.49 30.59
C VAL A 65 -15.82 -12.81 29.85
N SER A 66 -16.05 -14.10 29.57
CA SER A 66 -17.20 -14.57 28.78
C SER A 66 -18.19 -15.43 29.58
N SER A 67 -17.87 -15.81 30.83
CA SER A 67 -18.79 -16.55 31.70
C SER A 67 -18.78 -16.08 33.15
N ASP A 68 -19.80 -16.52 33.88
CA ASP A 68 -19.78 -16.53 35.35
C ASP A 68 -18.73 -17.54 35.84
N PHE A 69 -18.40 -17.49 37.14
CA PHE A 69 -17.47 -18.48 37.70
C PHE A 69 -18.14 -19.85 37.76
N PHE A 70 -17.33 -20.90 37.63
CA PHE A 70 -17.77 -22.29 37.74
C PHE A 70 -16.67 -23.15 38.37
N GLN A 71 -17.02 -24.37 38.75
CA GLN A 71 -16.09 -25.39 39.23
C GLN A 71 -16.12 -26.58 38.27
N ASP A 72 -14.98 -27.23 38.07
CA ASP A 72 -14.86 -28.40 37.21
C ASP A 72 -13.76 -29.31 37.75
N GLU A 73 -14.11 -30.56 38.09
CA GLU A 73 -13.19 -31.52 38.70
C GLU A 73 -12.08 -31.98 37.74
N ASN A 74 -12.31 -31.99 36.43
CA ASN A 74 -11.27 -32.32 35.45
C ASN A 74 -10.25 -31.18 35.34
N LEU A 75 -10.73 -29.93 35.26
CA LEU A 75 -9.86 -28.76 35.26
C LEU A 75 -9.09 -28.63 36.57
N LYS A 76 -9.74 -28.91 37.71
CA LYS A 76 -9.10 -28.90 39.04
C LYS A 76 -7.99 -29.93 39.14
N LYS A 77 -8.18 -31.15 38.63
CA LYS A 77 -7.10 -32.15 38.54
C LYS A 77 -5.96 -31.70 37.64
N LYS A 78 -6.27 -30.99 36.54
CA LYS A 78 -5.29 -30.56 35.53
C LYS A 78 -4.49 -29.32 35.94
N TYR A 79 -5.15 -28.33 36.54
CA TYR A 79 -4.60 -26.99 36.79
C TYR A 79 -4.59 -26.59 38.26
N LEU A 80 -5.10 -27.43 39.17
CA LEU A 80 -5.06 -27.24 40.64
C LEU A 80 -5.80 -25.99 41.17
N HIS A 81 -6.56 -25.30 40.32
CA HIS A 81 -7.48 -24.24 40.70
C HIS A 81 -8.86 -24.80 41.05
N ILE A 82 -9.67 -24.02 41.77
CA ILE A 82 -10.98 -24.45 42.26
C ILE A 82 -12.08 -23.72 41.50
N HIS A 83 -11.91 -22.41 41.31
CA HIS A 83 -12.87 -21.58 40.57
C HIS A 83 -12.28 -21.17 39.23
N TYR A 84 -13.09 -21.28 38.18
CA TYR A 84 -12.71 -20.98 36.81
C TYR A 84 -13.70 -20.01 36.17
N ARG A 85 -13.22 -19.28 35.16
CA ARG A 85 -14.06 -18.50 34.25
C ARG A 85 -13.61 -18.74 32.81
N LYS A 86 -14.56 -18.83 31.89
CA LYS A 86 -14.27 -18.82 30.46
C LYS A 86 -13.94 -17.40 30.03
N VAL A 87 -13.00 -17.29 29.09
CA VAL A 87 -12.55 -16.02 28.54
C VAL A 87 -12.47 -16.09 27.02
N LYS A 88 -12.60 -14.94 26.37
CA LYS A 88 -12.25 -14.76 24.96
C LYS A 88 -10.87 -14.11 24.92
N ILE A 89 -9.92 -14.72 24.21
CA ILE A 89 -8.62 -14.08 23.97
C ILE A 89 -8.85 -12.90 23.02
N LEU A 90 -8.43 -11.70 23.44
CA LEU A 90 -8.46 -10.51 22.60
C LEU A 90 -7.17 -10.41 21.80
N ASP A 91 -6.03 -10.58 22.47
CA ASP A 91 -4.72 -10.61 21.83
C ASP A 91 -3.70 -11.37 22.71
N TRP A 92 -2.67 -11.93 22.07
CA TRP A 92 -1.51 -12.51 22.74
C TRP A 92 -0.40 -11.49 22.83
N TYR A 93 0.20 -11.35 24.01
CA TYR A 93 1.23 -10.35 24.21
C TYR A 93 2.51 -10.73 23.45
N ASN A 94 2.88 -9.88 22.50
CA ASN A 94 4.07 -10.03 21.65
C ASN A 94 5.08 -8.88 21.85
N GLY A 95 4.88 -8.04 22.87
CA GLY A 95 5.75 -6.91 23.21
C GLY A 95 6.93 -7.32 24.08
N TYR A 96 7.88 -6.39 24.23
CA TYR A 96 9.06 -6.57 25.07
C TYR A 96 8.95 -5.86 26.43
N GLU A 97 7.88 -5.10 26.65
CA GLU A 97 7.69 -4.30 27.86
C GLU A 97 7.24 -5.20 29.02
N LYS A 98 7.79 -4.95 30.20
CA LYS A 98 7.38 -5.63 31.42
C LYS A 98 6.22 -4.87 32.05
N PHE A 99 5.28 -5.61 32.63
CA PHE A 99 4.24 -5.04 33.47
C PHE A 99 4.89 -4.32 34.67
N PRO A 100 4.46 -3.09 35.00
CA PRO A 100 5.17 -2.23 35.95
C PRO A 100 5.11 -2.72 37.40
N GLN A 101 4.18 -3.61 37.74
CA GLN A 101 3.97 -4.10 39.11
C GLN A 101 4.40 -5.57 39.29
N PRO A 102 4.92 -5.94 40.47
CA PRO A 102 5.26 -7.32 40.82
C PRO A 102 4.05 -8.27 40.79
N GLN A 103 4.30 -9.57 40.92
CA GLN A 103 3.24 -10.60 40.88
C GLN A 103 2.18 -10.41 41.97
N GLY A 104 0.92 -10.53 41.59
CA GLY A 104 -0.26 -10.59 42.47
C GLY A 104 -1.34 -11.47 41.83
N THR A 105 -2.38 -11.86 42.58
CA THR A 105 -3.37 -12.83 42.10
C THR A 105 -4.43 -12.20 41.19
N LEU A 106 -5.25 -11.28 41.73
CA LEU A 106 -6.25 -10.51 40.99
C LEU A 106 -6.38 -9.13 41.63
N GLN A 107 -6.20 -8.08 40.82
CA GLN A 107 -6.29 -6.70 41.28
C GLN A 107 -7.23 -5.92 40.37
N ARG A 108 -8.21 -5.24 40.97
CA ARG A 108 -9.06 -4.29 40.26
C ARG A 108 -8.32 -2.96 40.14
N LEU A 109 -8.29 -2.40 38.93
CA LEU A 109 -7.66 -1.11 38.65
C LEU A 109 -8.72 0.00 38.72
N ILE A 110 -8.89 0.58 39.90
CA ILE A 110 -9.90 1.62 40.16
C ILE A 110 -9.33 3.01 39.88
N ASN A 111 -8.08 3.25 40.31
CA ASN A 111 -7.40 4.53 40.18
C ASN A 111 -6.52 4.55 38.93
N ASN A 112 -6.27 5.75 38.39
CA ASN A 112 -5.32 5.93 37.30
C ASN A 112 -3.91 5.65 37.83
N ASN A 113 -3.23 4.65 37.27
CA ASN A 113 -1.90 4.24 37.66
C ASN A 113 -1.20 3.56 36.48
N ASN A 114 0.12 3.37 36.57
CA ASN A 114 0.93 2.80 35.48
C ASN A 114 0.44 1.42 35.01
N SER A 115 -0.23 0.64 35.88
CA SER A 115 -0.81 -0.66 35.50
C SER A 115 -2.05 -0.50 34.61
N ARG A 116 -2.89 0.48 34.91
CA ARG A 116 -4.06 0.82 34.11
C ARG A 116 -3.64 1.41 32.78
N GLU A 117 -2.71 2.37 32.78
CA GLU A 117 -2.16 2.96 31.56
C GLU A 117 -1.56 1.91 30.63
N PHE A 118 -0.82 0.93 31.17
CA PHE A 118 -0.29 -0.18 30.38
C PHE A 118 -1.39 -1.01 29.70
N ILE A 119 -2.43 -1.38 30.46
CA ILE A 119 -3.54 -2.20 29.94
C ILE A 119 -4.38 -1.39 28.94
N ASP A 120 -4.68 -0.14 29.26
CA ASP A 120 -5.46 0.75 28.39
C ASP A 120 -4.71 1.02 27.08
N SER A 121 -3.39 1.28 27.14
CA SER A 121 -2.54 1.41 25.94
C SER A 121 -2.55 0.15 25.09
N TYR A 122 -2.39 -1.02 25.72
CA TYR A 122 -2.43 -2.31 25.02
C TYR A 122 -3.80 -2.57 24.39
N TYR A 123 -4.89 -2.38 25.14
CA TYR A 123 -6.25 -2.56 24.65
C TYR A 123 -6.58 -1.60 23.50
N ASN A 124 -6.20 -0.33 23.62
CA ASN A 124 -6.39 0.68 22.57
C ASN A 124 -5.61 0.33 21.30
N ARG A 125 -4.43 -0.28 21.42
CA ARG A 125 -3.67 -0.81 20.27
C ARG A 125 -4.45 -1.90 19.55
N ILE A 126 -5.00 -2.88 20.29
CA ILE A 126 -5.81 -3.97 19.72
C ILE A 126 -7.04 -3.40 18.98
N LEU A 127 -7.78 -2.48 19.61
CA LEU A 127 -8.94 -1.84 18.98
C LEU A 127 -8.56 -1.09 17.70
N LYS A 128 -7.40 -0.44 17.69
CA LYS A 128 -6.89 0.26 16.50
C LYS A 128 -6.53 -0.73 15.39
N ASP A 129 -5.88 -1.83 15.72
CA ASP A 129 -5.49 -2.86 14.76
C ASP A 129 -6.74 -3.57 14.17
N ASP A 130 -7.74 -3.87 15.00
CA ASP A 130 -9.03 -4.41 14.57
C ASP A 130 -9.79 -3.43 13.66
N LYS A 131 -9.80 -2.14 13.99
CA LYS A 131 -10.39 -1.10 13.15
C LYS A 131 -9.65 -1.02 11.81
N MET A 132 -8.32 -1.02 11.83
CA MET A 132 -7.49 -0.98 10.63
C MET A 132 -7.74 -2.19 9.72
N GLU A 133 -7.79 -3.38 10.30
CA GLU A 133 -8.07 -4.63 9.58
C GLU A 133 -9.48 -4.61 8.98
N SER A 134 -10.45 -4.07 9.70
CA SER A 134 -11.82 -3.88 9.19
C SER A 134 -11.86 -2.93 7.98
N ILE A 135 -11.12 -1.82 8.04
CA ILE A 135 -11.01 -0.87 6.91
C ILE A 135 -10.35 -1.54 5.71
N LYS A 136 -9.26 -2.29 5.92
CA LYS A 136 -8.58 -3.04 4.85
C LYS A 136 -9.49 -4.08 4.21
N ARG A 137 -10.27 -4.83 4.99
CA ARG A 137 -11.26 -5.79 4.47
C ARG A 137 -12.33 -5.08 3.63
N LEU A 138 -12.84 -3.95 4.12
CA LEU A 138 -13.81 -3.14 3.39
C LEU A 138 -13.23 -2.61 2.07
N LEU A 139 -11.99 -2.12 2.08
CA LEU A 139 -11.28 -1.66 0.89
C LEU A 139 -10.99 -2.81 -0.09
N LYS A 140 -10.61 -3.99 0.40
CA LYS A 140 -10.43 -5.19 -0.45
C LYS A 140 -11.72 -5.61 -1.15
N TYR A 141 -12.86 -5.48 -0.46
CA TYR A 141 -14.19 -5.81 -0.98
C TYR A 141 -14.71 -4.74 -1.95
N LYS A 142 -14.71 -3.46 -1.55
CA LYS A 142 -15.29 -2.36 -2.34
C LYS A 142 -14.35 -1.75 -3.35
N LYS A 143 -13.03 -1.95 -3.23
CA LYS A 143 -11.95 -1.31 -4.03
C LYS A 143 -11.84 0.21 -3.89
N GLN A 144 -12.84 0.86 -3.30
CA GLN A 144 -12.81 2.29 -3.02
C GLN A 144 -13.51 2.63 -1.69
N ILE A 145 -12.87 3.49 -0.91
CA ILE A 145 -13.41 3.99 0.37
C ILE A 145 -13.19 5.50 0.51
N ILE A 146 -13.99 6.15 1.35
CA ILE A 146 -13.78 7.53 1.81
C ILE A 146 -13.62 7.50 3.32
N LEU A 147 -12.45 7.94 3.79
CA LEU A 147 -12.20 8.22 5.20
C LEU A 147 -12.73 9.63 5.50
N GLN A 148 -13.77 9.73 6.32
CA GLN A 148 -14.42 11.00 6.63
C GLN A 148 -14.37 11.33 8.13
N GLY A 149 -14.28 12.61 8.47
CA GLY A 149 -14.35 13.06 9.85
C GLY A 149 -13.86 14.50 10.04
N PRO A 150 -13.88 15.01 11.28
CA PRO A 150 -13.40 16.35 11.61
C PRO A 150 -11.95 16.60 11.15
N PRO A 151 -11.53 17.86 10.96
CA PRO A 151 -10.12 18.18 10.73
C PRO A 151 -9.26 17.68 11.90
N GLY A 152 -7.99 17.35 11.63
CA GLY A 152 -7.05 16.88 12.67
C GLY A 152 -7.17 15.40 13.07
N THR A 153 -8.12 14.62 12.52
CA THR A 153 -8.29 13.19 12.88
C THR A 153 -7.33 12.22 12.17
N GLY A 154 -6.31 12.74 11.47
CA GLY A 154 -5.25 11.93 10.86
C GLY A 154 -5.68 11.07 9.66
N LYS A 155 -6.79 11.41 8.97
CA LYS A 155 -7.34 10.63 7.84
C LYS A 155 -6.32 10.36 6.74
N THR A 156 -5.61 11.39 6.28
CA THR A 156 -4.57 11.27 5.23
C THR A 156 -3.40 10.41 5.70
N ARG A 157 -3.04 10.50 6.99
CA ARG A 157 -2.01 9.65 7.60
C ARG A 157 -2.45 8.18 7.61
N GLU A 158 -3.69 7.92 8.02
CA GLU A 158 -4.24 6.56 8.05
C GLU A 158 -4.35 5.97 6.63
N ALA A 159 -4.78 6.77 5.64
CA ALA A 159 -4.83 6.36 4.23
C ALA A 159 -3.44 5.94 3.71
N LYS A 160 -2.37 6.68 4.05
CA LYS A 160 -0.99 6.34 3.70
C LYS A 160 -0.52 5.03 4.34
N ILE A 161 -0.85 4.81 5.61
CA ILE A 161 -0.53 3.55 6.32
C ILE A 161 -1.22 2.36 5.62
N ILE A 162 -2.51 2.49 5.31
CA ILE A 162 -3.28 1.46 4.58
C ILE A 162 -2.64 1.20 3.21
N ALA A 163 -2.25 2.25 2.49
CA ALA A 163 -1.60 2.12 1.18
C ALA A 163 -0.26 1.38 1.27
N GLN A 164 0.58 1.73 2.25
CA GLN A 164 1.87 1.09 2.48
C GLN A 164 1.71 -0.41 2.77
N GLU A 165 0.75 -0.77 3.63
CA GLU A 165 0.44 -2.17 3.94
C GLU A 165 -0.13 -2.94 2.74
N LEU A 166 -0.98 -2.32 1.91
CA LEU A 166 -1.56 -2.97 0.73
C LEU A 166 -0.54 -3.22 -0.37
N ILE A 167 0.42 -2.32 -0.54
CA ILE A 167 1.49 -2.43 -1.53
C ILE A 167 2.59 -3.40 -1.03
N GLY A 168 2.70 -3.61 0.28
CA GLY A 168 3.72 -4.48 0.87
C GLY A 168 5.09 -3.85 0.96
N LEU A 169 5.16 -2.51 1.01
CA LEU A 169 6.44 -1.79 1.11
C LEU A 169 7.14 -2.11 2.43
N LYS A 170 8.47 -2.26 2.36
CA LYS A 170 9.31 -2.43 3.55
C LYS A 170 9.40 -1.12 4.34
N ARG A 171 9.84 -1.20 5.60
CA ARG A 171 9.95 -0.02 6.50
C ARG A 171 10.87 1.08 5.96
N ASP A 172 11.87 0.71 5.16
CA ASP A 172 12.89 1.63 4.66
C ASP A 172 12.52 2.25 3.30
N GLU A 173 11.44 1.77 2.66
CA GLU A 173 10.98 2.24 1.36
C GLU A 173 10.01 3.41 1.51
N LYS A 174 10.24 4.48 0.76
CA LYS A 174 9.36 5.65 0.78
C LYS A 174 8.15 5.42 -0.12
N LEU A 175 6.96 5.49 0.49
CA LEU A 175 5.68 5.35 -0.20
C LEU A 175 5.54 6.26 -1.44
N ASN A 176 5.98 7.52 -1.35
CA ASN A 176 5.86 8.49 -2.45
C ASN A 176 6.76 8.18 -3.66
N GLU A 177 7.79 7.34 -3.50
CA GLU A 177 8.70 6.95 -4.58
C GLU A 177 8.23 5.65 -5.26
N SER A 178 7.21 4.97 -4.71
CA SER A 178 6.66 3.74 -5.28
C SER A 178 5.80 4.03 -6.51
N ALA A 179 6.08 3.33 -7.62
CA ALA A 179 5.25 3.37 -8.82
C ALA A 179 3.83 2.83 -8.60
N GLN A 180 3.60 2.08 -7.52
CA GLN A 180 2.31 1.52 -7.11
C GLN A 180 1.46 2.50 -6.28
N PHE A 181 1.97 3.71 -6.01
CA PHE A 181 1.31 4.70 -5.17
C PHE A 181 1.19 6.05 -5.88
N LYS A 182 0.06 6.72 -5.68
CA LYS A 182 -0.13 8.12 -6.08
C LYS A 182 -0.97 8.83 -5.03
N LEU A 183 -0.56 10.04 -4.64
CA LEU A 183 -1.35 10.96 -3.81
C LEU A 183 -1.69 12.20 -4.64
N ILE A 184 -2.96 12.57 -4.68
CA ILE A 184 -3.47 13.76 -5.34
C ILE A 184 -4.38 14.49 -4.36
N GLN A 185 -4.36 15.81 -4.37
CA GLN A 185 -5.27 16.64 -3.59
C GLN A 185 -6.23 17.36 -4.54
N PHE A 186 -7.52 17.34 -4.25
CA PHE A 186 -8.52 18.04 -5.06
C PHE A 186 -8.64 19.52 -4.68
N HIS A 187 -8.84 20.34 -5.72
CA HIS A 187 -9.11 21.77 -5.61
C HIS A 187 -10.48 22.06 -6.22
N PRO A 188 -11.19 23.14 -5.82
CA PRO A 188 -12.46 23.53 -6.42
C PRO A 188 -12.47 23.65 -7.95
N SER A 189 -11.32 23.93 -8.56
CA SER A 189 -11.15 24.08 -10.01
C SER A 189 -10.79 22.78 -10.73
N TYR A 190 -10.70 21.64 -10.02
CA TYR A 190 -10.33 20.37 -10.63
C TYR A 190 -11.42 19.90 -11.60
N THR A 191 -11.03 19.57 -12.83
CA THR A 191 -11.94 19.14 -13.90
C THR A 191 -11.69 17.70 -14.35
N TYR A 192 -12.53 17.20 -15.25
CA TYR A 192 -12.31 15.92 -15.90
C TYR A 192 -11.00 15.91 -16.70
N GLU A 193 -10.70 17.03 -17.37
CA GLU A 193 -9.50 17.26 -18.17
C GLU A 193 -8.20 17.27 -17.37
N ASP A 194 -8.29 17.46 -16.05
CA ASP A 194 -7.14 17.40 -15.14
C ASP A 194 -6.94 15.99 -14.55
N PHE A 195 -8.02 15.23 -14.40
CA PHE A 195 -8.01 13.97 -13.64
C PHE A 195 -8.01 12.73 -14.52
N VAL A 196 -8.82 12.72 -15.59
CA VAL A 196 -9.11 11.54 -16.40
C VAL A 196 -8.42 11.64 -17.75
N ARG A 197 -8.93 12.47 -18.65
CA ARG A 197 -8.38 12.69 -20.00
C ARG A 197 -8.61 14.14 -20.39
N GLY A 198 -7.58 14.79 -20.92
CA GLY A 198 -7.66 16.19 -21.32
C GLY A 198 -6.91 16.44 -22.63
N ILE A 199 -7.33 17.48 -23.35
CA ILE A 199 -6.66 17.94 -24.55
C ILE A 199 -5.45 18.79 -24.15
N THR A 200 -4.28 18.44 -24.67
CA THR A 200 -3.03 19.15 -24.43
C THR A 200 -2.51 19.70 -25.75
N ALA A 201 -2.07 20.96 -25.73
CA ALA A 201 -1.36 21.60 -26.83
C ALA A 201 0.12 21.18 -26.81
N LYS A 202 0.57 20.53 -27.89
CA LYS A 202 1.98 20.19 -28.10
C LYS A 202 2.52 20.91 -29.33
N PRO A 203 3.79 21.30 -29.36
CA PRO A 203 4.41 21.74 -30.61
C PRO A 203 4.35 20.61 -31.64
N ASN A 204 4.02 20.95 -32.88
CA ASN A 204 4.10 20.00 -33.99
C ASN A 204 5.56 19.57 -34.22
N GLU A 205 5.78 18.48 -34.95
CA GLU A 205 7.12 17.92 -35.20
C GLU A 205 8.09 18.91 -35.86
N THR A 206 7.58 19.95 -36.53
CA THR A 206 8.37 21.01 -37.16
C THR A 206 8.69 22.19 -36.23
N GLY A 207 8.04 22.28 -35.07
CA GLY A 207 8.21 23.38 -34.10
C GLY A 207 7.54 24.71 -34.50
N GLU A 208 6.85 24.76 -35.63
CA GLU A 208 6.24 25.97 -36.20
C GLU A 208 4.72 26.09 -35.92
N GLY A 209 4.13 25.14 -35.19
CA GLY A 209 2.70 25.14 -34.87
C GLY A 209 2.35 24.30 -33.65
N ILE A 210 1.06 24.26 -33.30
CA ILE A 210 0.52 23.51 -32.16
C ILE A 210 -0.41 22.41 -32.68
N VAL A 211 -0.27 21.20 -32.15
CA VAL A 211 -1.19 20.07 -32.31
C VAL A 211 -1.93 19.87 -30.99
N TYR A 212 -3.23 19.62 -31.08
CA TYR A 212 -4.07 19.29 -29.93
C TYR A 212 -4.26 17.78 -29.87
N GLU A 213 -3.73 17.16 -28.82
CA GLU A 213 -3.84 15.72 -28.59
C GLU A 213 -4.55 15.46 -27.27
N ALA A 214 -5.44 14.49 -27.26
CA ALA A 214 -6.04 14.01 -26.03
C ALA A 214 -5.07 13.03 -25.33
N GLU A 215 -4.88 13.25 -24.04
CA GLU A 215 -3.93 12.47 -23.23
C GLU A 215 -4.59 11.94 -21.97
N ASN A 216 -4.13 10.76 -21.54
CA ASN A 216 -4.44 10.25 -20.20
C ASN A 216 -3.81 11.16 -19.14
N LYS A 217 -4.59 11.49 -18.13
CA LYS A 217 -4.17 12.26 -16.97
C LYS A 217 -4.03 11.35 -15.74
N SER A 218 -3.94 11.95 -14.57
CA SER A 218 -3.49 11.29 -13.35
C SER A 218 -4.17 9.95 -13.02
N LEU A 219 -5.50 9.86 -13.09
CA LEU A 219 -6.23 8.61 -12.81
C LEU A 219 -6.10 7.61 -13.97
N ALA A 220 -6.26 8.06 -15.22
CA ALA A 220 -6.24 7.19 -16.39
C ALA A 220 -4.85 6.56 -16.58
N GLU A 221 -3.79 7.36 -16.50
CA GLU A 221 -2.40 6.90 -16.59
C GLU A 221 -2.06 5.90 -15.48
N PHE A 222 -2.54 6.15 -14.27
CA PHE A 222 -2.32 5.24 -13.14
C PHE A 222 -3.13 3.95 -13.26
N ALA A 223 -4.35 4.02 -13.79
CA ALA A 223 -5.19 2.87 -14.07
C ALA A 223 -4.60 1.98 -15.18
N ASP A 224 -4.03 2.57 -16.23
CA ASP A 224 -3.37 1.84 -17.31
C ASP A 224 -2.18 1.03 -16.79
N ARG A 225 -1.33 1.63 -15.96
CA ARG A 225 -0.21 0.93 -15.32
C ARG A 225 -0.67 -0.22 -14.43
N ALA A 226 -1.73 0.00 -13.65
CA ALA A 226 -2.30 -1.06 -12.83
C ALA A 226 -2.91 -2.19 -13.69
N LEU A 227 -3.53 -1.84 -14.83
CA LEU A 227 -4.17 -2.78 -15.74
C LEU A 227 -3.14 -3.62 -16.49
N GLU A 228 -2.02 -3.02 -16.91
CA GLU A 228 -0.89 -3.72 -17.52
C GLU A 228 -0.40 -4.84 -16.59
N ASN A 229 -0.06 -4.51 -15.33
CA ASN A 229 0.34 -5.52 -14.36
C ASN A 229 -0.78 -6.55 -14.07
N TYR A 230 -2.04 -6.13 -14.02
CA TYR A 230 -3.15 -7.05 -13.83
C TYR A 230 -3.21 -8.09 -14.96
N LYS A 231 -3.20 -7.64 -16.22
CA LYS A 231 -3.21 -8.51 -17.40
C LYS A 231 -2.00 -9.46 -17.40
N GLU A 232 -0.80 -8.92 -17.19
CA GLU A 232 0.44 -9.70 -17.11
C GLU A 232 0.39 -10.79 -16.03
N SER A 233 -0.22 -10.50 -14.88
CA SER A 233 -0.32 -11.47 -13.77
C SER A 233 -1.37 -12.57 -14.00
N GLN A 234 -2.39 -12.33 -14.82
CA GLN A 234 -3.49 -13.28 -15.09
C GLN A 234 -3.19 -14.22 -16.25
N GLU A 235 -2.24 -13.87 -17.12
CA GLU A 235 -1.83 -14.72 -18.24
C GLU A 235 -1.17 -16.01 -17.73
N SER A 236 -2.00 -17.04 -17.61
CA SER A 236 -1.69 -18.36 -17.04
C SER A 236 -1.07 -19.33 -18.07
N GLY A 237 -0.97 -18.91 -19.34
CA GLY A 237 -0.50 -19.73 -20.45
C GLY A 237 0.39 -18.92 -21.37
N GLU A 238 1.56 -19.46 -21.68
CA GLU A 238 2.37 -19.21 -22.88
C GLU A 238 2.36 -17.78 -23.47
N ARG A 239 2.46 -16.75 -22.64
CA ARG A 239 3.47 -15.74 -22.95
C ARG A 239 4.73 -16.19 -22.25
N THR A 240 5.59 -16.85 -23.03
CA THR A 240 7.04 -16.66 -22.85
C THR A 240 7.18 -15.18 -22.58
N VAL A 241 7.48 -14.80 -21.34
CA VAL A 241 7.67 -13.43 -20.94
C VAL A 241 8.46 -12.83 -22.09
N LEU A 242 7.82 -11.91 -22.83
CA LEU A 242 8.55 -10.92 -23.57
C LEU A 242 9.24 -10.16 -22.44
N ILE A 243 10.33 -10.75 -21.93
CA ILE A 243 11.47 -9.97 -21.53
C ILE A 243 11.59 -9.10 -22.75
N ASP A 244 11.22 -7.83 -22.61
CA ASP A 244 11.35 -6.84 -23.64
C ASP A 244 12.80 -7.03 -24.06
N LYS A 245 12.99 -7.78 -25.17
CA LYS A 245 14.31 -8.32 -25.53
C LYS A 245 15.25 -7.15 -25.68
N PHE A 246 14.66 -6.01 -26.06
CA PHE A 246 15.25 -4.72 -26.10
C PHE A 246 15.58 -4.18 -24.69
N LYS A 247 14.71 -4.21 -23.68
CA LYS A 247 15.12 -3.93 -22.27
C LYS A 247 16.22 -4.85 -21.76
N ALA A 248 16.16 -6.16 -21.99
CA ALA A 248 17.24 -7.06 -21.58
C ALA A 248 18.56 -6.77 -22.32
N PHE A 249 18.47 -6.41 -23.59
CA PHE A 249 19.62 -5.94 -24.35
C PHE A 249 20.14 -4.59 -23.81
N VAL A 250 19.27 -3.65 -23.45
CA VAL A 250 19.63 -2.37 -22.82
C VAL A 250 20.35 -2.62 -21.49
N ASN A 251 19.83 -3.51 -20.64
CA ASN A 251 20.49 -3.89 -19.38
C ASN A 251 21.84 -4.58 -19.63
N TYR A 252 21.92 -5.46 -20.62
CA TYR A 252 23.18 -6.08 -21.03
C TYR A 252 24.23 -5.03 -21.45
N VAL A 253 23.82 -3.97 -22.16
CA VAL A 253 24.70 -2.85 -22.52
C VAL A 253 25.11 -2.05 -21.28
N ILE A 254 24.18 -1.77 -20.35
CA ILE A 254 24.47 -1.08 -19.08
C ILE A 254 25.52 -1.86 -18.28
N GLU A 255 25.31 -3.16 -18.07
CA GLU A 255 26.24 -4.01 -17.32
C GLU A 255 27.63 -4.09 -17.96
N ALA A 256 27.72 -3.99 -19.29
CA ALA A 256 28.99 -3.95 -19.99
C ALA A 256 29.70 -2.60 -19.80
N ILE A 257 28.98 -1.48 -19.88
CA ILE A 257 29.50 -0.14 -19.61
C ILE A 257 29.98 -0.03 -18.15
N ASP A 258 29.25 -0.59 -17.19
CA ASP A 258 29.66 -0.57 -15.78
C ASP A 258 30.98 -1.33 -15.52
N LYS A 259 31.32 -2.29 -16.38
CA LYS A 259 32.56 -3.10 -16.28
C LYS A 259 33.73 -2.51 -17.06
N GLU A 260 33.48 -2.02 -18.27
CA GLU A 260 34.53 -1.63 -19.24
C GLU A 260 34.47 -0.14 -19.60
N GLU A 261 33.67 0.68 -18.89
CA GLU A 261 33.39 2.11 -19.11
C GLU A 261 32.75 2.44 -20.47
N LYS A 262 32.66 1.48 -21.38
CA LYS A 262 32.08 1.61 -22.72
C LYS A 262 31.57 0.28 -23.24
N PHE A 263 30.73 0.35 -24.28
CA PHE A 263 30.25 -0.79 -25.05
C PHE A 263 30.49 -0.56 -26.53
N ASP A 264 31.45 -1.29 -27.11
CA ASP A 264 31.87 -1.10 -28.49
C ASP A 264 30.79 -1.57 -29.49
N ILE A 265 30.35 -0.65 -30.36
CA ILE A 265 29.42 -0.91 -31.47
C ILE A 265 30.19 -1.25 -32.77
N SER A 266 31.43 -0.76 -32.89
CA SER A 266 32.40 -1.06 -33.96
C SER A 266 33.81 -0.68 -33.49
N GLU A 267 34.86 -0.96 -34.27
CA GLU A 267 36.26 -0.69 -33.90
C GLU A 267 36.56 0.73 -33.39
N LYS A 268 35.81 1.73 -33.84
CA LYS A 268 36.03 3.15 -33.48
C LYS A 268 34.83 3.80 -32.83
N ILE A 269 33.75 3.09 -32.53
CA ILE A 269 32.47 3.68 -32.09
C ILE A 269 31.89 2.85 -30.96
N TYR A 270 31.47 3.53 -29.90
CA TYR A 270 30.99 2.88 -28.68
C TYR A 270 29.89 3.69 -28.01
N ILE A 271 29.06 2.98 -27.24
CA ILE A 271 28.11 3.55 -26.29
C ILE A 271 28.87 3.79 -24.99
N TYR A 272 28.74 4.99 -24.43
CA TYR A 272 29.39 5.34 -23.16
C TYR A 272 28.38 5.67 -22.06
N SER A 273 27.09 5.78 -22.40
CA SER A 273 26.03 6.05 -21.42
C SER A 273 24.66 5.62 -21.98
N VAL A 274 23.78 5.21 -21.07
CA VAL A 274 22.39 4.84 -21.35
C VAL A 274 21.48 5.75 -20.54
N GLU A 275 20.51 6.36 -21.20
CA GLU A 275 19.44 7.14 -20.56
C GLU A 275 18.09 6.42 -20.69
N GLU A 276 17.04 6.96 -20.06
CA GLU A 276 15.69 6.38 -20.03
C GLU A 276 15.13 6.03 -21.42
N SER A 277 15.46 6.81 -22.46
CA SER A 277 14.91 6.65 -23.81
C SER A 277 15.94 6.61 -24.94
N ARG A 278 17.24 6.55 -24.63
CA ARG A 278 18.31 6.62 -25.66
C ARG A 278 19.65 6.04 -25.21
N PHE A 279 20.45 5.62 -26.19
CA PHE A 279 21.88 5.41 -26.04
C PHE A 279 22.65 6.68 -26.41
N LYS A 280 23.70 6.97 -25.65
CA LYS A 280 24.70 8.00 -25.97
C LYS A 280 25.96 7.32 -26.51
N TYR A 281 26.33 7.66 -27.74
CA TYR A 281 27.46 7.05 -28.43
C TYR A 281 28.42 8.08 -28.99
N LYS A 282 29.70 7.73 -29.08
CA LYS A 282 30.75 8.56 -29.68
C LYS A 282 31.76 7.69 -30.42
N GLY A 283 32.60 8.34 -31.23
CA GLY A 283 33.70 7.68 -31.90
C GLY A 283 35.07 8.21 -31.47
N ASP A 284 36.08 7.36 -31.56
CA ASP A 284 37.46 7.76 -31.32
C ASP A 284 37.89 8.81 -32.35
N GLY A 285 38.38 9.95 -31.86
CA GLY A 285 38.83 11.07 -32.70
C GLY A 285 37.71 11.97 -33.23
N TRP A 286 36.47 11.87 -32.73
CA TRP A 286 35.40 12.80 -33.08
C TRP A 286 35.62 14.18 -32.46
N THR A 287 35.98 15.18 -33.28
CA THR A 287 36.17 16.58 -32.86
C THR A 287 34.90 17.43 -32.98
N ALA A 288 34.02 17.10 -33.93
CA ALA A 288 32.77 17.85 -34.19
C ALA A 288 31.67 17.60 -33.13
N HIS A 289 31.73 16.46 -32.43
CA HIS A 289 30.74 16.06 -31.43
C HIS A 289 31.43 15.53 -30.16
N PRO A 290 32.11 16.40 -29.38
CA PRO A 290 32.87 15.97 -28.20
C PRO A 290 31.98 15.35 -27.11
N ASN A 291 30.70 15.72 -27.08
CA ASN A 291 29.71 15.21 -26.14
C ASN A 291 28.89 14.02 -26.71
N GLY A 292 29.33 13.43 -27.83
CA GLY A 292 28.63 12.31 -28.48
C GLY A 292 27.31 12.67 -29.16
N LEU A 293 26.60 11.65 -29.60
CA LEU A 293 25.32 11.72 -30.29
C LEU A 293 24.30 10.80 -29.61
N ASN A 294 23.01 11.05 -29.88
CA ASN A 294 21.90 10.31 -29.30
C ASN A 294 21.31 9.30 -30.29
N MET A 295 21.04 8.10 -29.80
CA MET A 295 20.34 7.04 -30.52
C MET A 295 19.06 6.68 -29.76
N ASN A 296 17.90 7.15 -30.26
CA ASN A 296 16.63 7.03 -29.56
C ASN A 296 16.08 5.59 -29.64
N PHE A 297 15.57 5.09 -28.51
CA PHE A 297 14.97 3.76 -28.41
C PHE A 297 13.72 3.61 -29.28
N SER A 298 12.93 4.67 -29.44
CA SER A 298 11.76 4.66 -30.33
C SER A 298 12.14 4.34 -31.78
N GLN A 299 13.25 4.88 -32.28
CA GLN A 299 13.73 4.62 -33.64
C GLN A 299 14.30 3.21 -33.76
N LEU A 300 15.05 2.71 -32.75
CA LEU A 300 15.53 1.32 -32.73
C LEU A 300 14.38 0.32 -32.71
N LYS A 301 13.35 0.55 -31.89
CA LYS A 301 12.14 -0.27 -31.84
C LYS A 301 11.42 -0.27 -33.19
N LYS A 302 11.25 0.89 -33.82
CA LYS A 302 10.63 1.01 -35.15
C LYS A 302 11.40 0.23 -36.23
N ILE A 303 12.74 0.29 -36.21
CA ILE A 303 13.59 -0.50 -37.12
C ILE A 303 13.39 -2.01 -36.92
N LEU A 304 13.28 -2.46 -35.67
CA LEU A 304 13.04 -3.86 -35.33
C LEU A 304 11.63 -4.33 -35.75
N GLU A 305 10.62 -3.50 -35.52
CA GLU A 305 9.22 -3.75 -35.90
C GLU A 305 9.08 -3.90 -37.41
N LEU A 306 9.72 -3.02 -38.18
CA LEU A 306 9.74 -3.05 -39.64
C LEU A 306 10.67 -4.14 -40.22
N GLY A 307 11.44 -4.84 -39.39
CA GLY A 307 12.33 -5.92 -39.82
C GLY A 307 13.53 -5.47 -40.67
N LEU A 308 13.90 -4.19 -40.63
CA LEU A 308 14.97 -3.66 -41.48
C LEU A 308 16.32 -4.27 -41.07
N SER A 309 17.03 -4.80 -42.05
CA SER A 309 18.20 -5.65 -41.85
C SER A 309 19.48 -5.06 -42.42
N SER A 310 19.38 -4.16 -43.40
CA SER A 310 20.53 -3.50 -44.03
C SER A 310 20.61 -2.00 -43.72
N ARG A 311 21.83 -1.44 -43.78
CA ARG A 311 22.05 0.01 -43.67
C ARG A 311 21.24 0.78 -44.73
N GLN A 312 21.13 0.24 -45.94
CA GLN A 312 20.45 0.90 -47.06
C GLN A 312 18.93 0.97 -46.84
N GLU A 313 18.34 -0.08 -46.29
CA GLU A 313 16.92 -0.08 -45.87
C GLU A 313 16.65 0.99 -44.80
N ILE A 314 17.48 1.03 -43.74
CA ILE A 314 17.34 2.04 -42.68
C ILE A 314 17.49 3.46 -43.24
N ASN A 315 18.45 3.68 -44.14
CA ASN A 315 18.68 5.00 -44.72
C ASN A 315 17.53 5.49 -45.61
N ARG A 316 16.80 4.58 -46.28
CA ARG A 316 15.70 4.91 -47.20
C ARG A 316 14.31 4.86 -46.56
N CYS A 317 14.19 4.41 -45.31
CA CYS A 317 12.91 4.25 -44.64
C CYS A 317 12.29 5.60 -44.22
N GLU A 318 11.29 6.08 -44.96
CA GLU A 318 10.61 7.37 -44.71
C GLU A 318 9.94 7.45 -43.34
N GLU A 319 9.59 6.30 -42.76
CA GLU A 319 9.02 6.20 -41.42
C GLU A 319 10.00 6.53 -40.29
N LEU A 320 11.30 6.61 -40.58
CA LEU A 320 12.34 6.97 -39.62
C LEU A 320 12.67 8.47 -39.70
N SER A 321 13.07 9.04 -38.56
CA SER A 321 13.47 10.44 -38.52
C SER A 321 14.66 10.71 -39.46
N SER A 322 14.74 11.93 -39.99
CA SER A 322 15.85 12.35 -40.88
C SER A 322 17.22 12.04 -40.27
N LEU A 323 17.38 12.31 -38.96
CA LEU A 323 18.61 12.03 -38.22
C LEU A 323 18.91 10.53 -38.13
N ALA A 324 17.90 9.69 -37.85
CA ALA A 324 18.10 8.24 -37.80
C ALA A 324 18.51 7.66 -39.16
N ARG A 325 17.92 8.17 -40.25
CA ARG A 325 18.30 7.79 -41.63
C ARG A 325 19.73 8.20 -41.98
N GLN A 326 20.16 9.41 -41.60
CA GLN A 326 21.54 9.88 -41.81
C GLN A 326 22.55 9.04 -41.01
N HIS A 327 22.16 8.58 -39.82
CA HIS A 327 22.98 7.78 -38.91
C HIS A 327 22.77 6.27 -39.08
N ALA A 328 22.19 5.82 -40.21
CA ALA A 328 21.79 4.43 -40.44
C ALA A 328 22.87 3.38 -40.16
N THR A 329 24.15 3.71 -40.38
CA THR A 329 25.29 2.82 -40.08
C THR A 329 25.32 2.42 -38.60
N TYR A 330 25.13 3.37 -37.70
CA TYR A 330 25.25 3.13 -36.25
C TYR A 330 24.05 2.36 -35.73
N TYR A 331 22.85 2.71 -36.21
CA TYR A 331 21.63 1.95 -35.92
C TYR A 331 21.75 0.50 -36.42
N HIS A 332 22.24 0.29 -37.64
CA HIS A 332 22.46 -1.04 -38.19
C HIS A 332 23.37 -1.89 -37.29
N ASN A 333 24.51 -1.35 -36.84
CA ASN A 333 25.44 -2.09 -35.98
C ASN A 333 24.81 -2.49 -34.64
N VAL A 334 24.07 -1.59 -33.99
CA VAL A 334 23.36 -1.90 -32.74
C VAL A 334 22.27 -2.96 -32.95
N ILE A 335 21.57 -2.92 -34.09
CA ILE A 335 20.56 -3.93 -34.44
C ILE A 335 21.20 -5.30 -34.67
N GLN A 336 22.39 -5.38 -35.26
CA GLN A 336 23.13 -6.64 -35.41
C GLN A 336 23.57 -7.20 -34.05
N LEU A 337 24.06 -6.34 -33.14
CA LEU A 337 24.39 -6.73 -31.77
C LEU A 337 23.16 -7.23 -31.01
N TYR A 338 22.02 -6.54 -31.16
CA TYR A 338 20.74 -6.97 -30.61
C TYR A 338 20.32 -8.35 -31.14
N LYS A 339 20.38 -8.58 -32.47
CA LYS A 339 20.04 -9.88 -33.08
C LYS A 339 20.95 -11.00 -32.54
N ASN A 340 22.25 -10.72 -32.37
CA ASN A 340 23.22 -11.66 -31.78
C ASN A 340 22.98 -11.92 -30.29
N PHE A 341 22.55 -10.92 -29.53
CA PHE A 341 22.16 -11.09 -28.14
C PHE A 341 20.92 -11.99 -28.04
N VAL A 342 19.89 -11.69 -28.82
CA VAL A 342 18.64 -12.44 -28.84
C VAL A 342 18.83 -13.91 -29.25
N SER A 343 19.74 -14.21 -30.18
CA SER A 343 20.00 -15.59 -30.60
C SER A 343 20.64 -16.44 -29.49
N LYS A 344 21.33 -15.82 -28.54
CA LYS A 344 21.95 -16.47 -27.37
C LYS A 344 21.09 -16.38 -26.10
N PHE A 345 20.01 -15.60 -26.14
CA PHE A 345 19.19 -15.29 -24.98
C PHE A 345 18.27 -16.47 -24.61
N LYS A 346 18.43 -17.02 -23.40
CA LYS A 346 17.52 -18.03 -22.85
C LYS A 346 16.42 -17.32 -22.03
N PRO A 347 15.14 -17.40 -22.41
CA PRO A 347 14.07 -16.75 -21.67
C PRO A 347 13.94 -17.36 -20.28
N GLN A 348 14.08 -16.55 -19.24
CA GLN A 348 13.71 -16.95 -17.88
C GLN A 348 12.19 -16.84 -17.73
N LYS A 349 11.56 -17.93 -17.26
CA LYS A 349 10.13 -17.95 -16.94
C LYS A 349 9.94 -17.36 -15.55
N GLU A 350 9.68 -16.06 -15.47
CA GLU A 350 9.23 -15.45 -14.23
C GLU A 350 7.74 -15.16 -14.30
N LYS A 351 7.01 -15.66 -13.31
CA LYS A 351 5.60 -15.32 -13.14
C LYS A 351 5.54 -13.87 -12.67
N VAL A 352 4.90 -13.00 -13.44
CA VAL A 352 4.65 -11.62 -13.02
C VAL A 352 3.72 -11.65 -11.80
N GLU A 353 4.20 -11.13 -10.67
CA GLU A 353 3.40 -11.02 -9.46
C GLU A 353 2.29 -9.98 -9.66
N LEU A 354 1.07 -10.32 -9.21
CA LEU A 354 -0.03 -9.36 -9.17
C LEU A 354 0.26 -8.33 -8.08
N LYS A 355 0.44 -7.09 -8.49
CA LYS A 355 0.72 -5.95 -7.62
C LYS A 355 -0.53 -5.13 -7.38
N ASN A 356 -0.67 -4.64 -6.15
CA ASN A 356 -1.72 -3.69 -5.80
C ASN A 356 -1.25 -2.27 -6.11
N TYR A 357 -2.15 -1.44 -6.64
CA TYR A 357 -1.95 -0.02 -6.90
C TYR A 357 -2.91 0.79 -6.04
N VAL A 358 -2.43 1.83 -5.37
CA VAL A 358 -3.24 2.64 -4.45
C VAL A 358 -3.17 4.12 -4.82
N LEU A 359 -4.33 4.68 -5.15
CA LEU A 359 -4.53 6.11 -5.37
C LEU A 359 -5.20 6.73 -4.14
N ILE A 360 -4.53 7.70 -3.50
CA ILE A 360 -5.14 8.53 -2.47
C ILE A 360 -5.61 9.84 -3.09
N ILE A 361 -6.87 10.18 -2.87
CA ILE A 361 -7.47 11.47 -3.24
C ILE A 361 -7.76 12.24 -1.95
N ASP A 362 -6.88 13.17 -1.61
CA ASP A 362 -7.00 14.02 -0.44
C ASP A 362 -8.01 15.14 -0.70
N GLU A 363 -8.79 15.47 0.32
CA GLU A 363 -9.86 16.47 0.24
C GLU A 363 -10.84 16.21 -0.94
N ILE A 364 -11.23 14.95 -1.13
CA ILE A 364 -12.01 14.47 -2.28
C ILE A 364 -13.32 15.24 -2.49
N ASN A 365 -13.88 15.82 -1.43
CA ASN A 365 -15.10 16.62 -1.53
C ASN A 365 -14.86 17.97 -2.22
N ARG A 366 -13.64 18.53 -2.22
CA ARG A 366 -13.35 19.89 -2.71
C ARG A 366 -13.63 20.12 -4.18
N ALA A 367 -13.76 19.08 -4.97
CA ALA A 367 -14.18 19.15 -6.35
C ALA A 367 -15.55 18.48 -6.54
N ASN A 368 -16.27 18.85 -7.59
CA ASN A 368 -17.48 18.13 -7.99
C ASN A 368 -17.09 16.75 -8.54
N LEU A 369 -17.08 15.75 -7.67
CA LEU A 369 -16.61 14.41 -7.99
C LEU A 369 -17.41 13.75 -9.13
N SER A 370 -18.71 14.06 -9.26
CA SER A 370 -19.52 13.56 -10.37
C SER A 370 -19.00 14.08 -11.71
N SER A 371 -18.68 15.37 -11.78
CA SER A 371 -18.11 15.99 -12.99
C SER A 371 -16.66 15.54 -13.24
N VAL A 372 -15.84 15.44 -12.20
CA VAL A 372 -14.42 15.06 -12.31
C VAL A 372 -14.25 13.61 -12.77
N LEU A 373 -15.10 12.69 -12.31
CA LEU A 373 -15.02 11.29 -12.72
C LEU A 373 -15.70 10.99 -14.05
N GLY A 374 -16.72 11.76 -14.43
CA GLY A 374 -17.49 11.54 -15.65
C GLY A 374 -17.98 10.10 -15.78
N GLU A 375 -17.61 9.45 -16.88
CA GLU A 375 -17.98 8.08 -17.22
C GLU A 375 -17.31 7.03 -16.31
N LEU A 376 -16.24 7.38 -15.60
CA LEU A 376 -15.55 6.48 -14.67
C LEU A 376 -16.38 6.12 -13.46
N ILE A 377 -17.48 6.82 -13.21
CA ILE A 377 -18.47 6.41 -12.21
C ILE A 377 -18.96 4.98 -12.50
N TYR A 378 -19.14 4.62 -13.78
CA TYR A 378 -19.52 3.25 -14.16
C TYR A 378 -18.36 2.26 -13.98
N ALA A 379 -17.12 2.67 -14.30
CA ALA A 379 -15.93 1.83 -14.13
C ALA A 379 -15.56 1.56 -12.66
N LEU A 380 -16.00 2.41 -11.72
CA LEU A 380 -15.89 2.15 -10.27
C LEU A 380 -16.75 0.97 -9.82
N GLU A 381 -17.88 0.74 -10.51
CA GLU A 381 -18.82 -0.33 -10.22
C GLU A 381 -18.47 -1.62 -10.99
N TYR A 382 -18.14 -1.49 -12.28
CA TYR A 382 -17.81 -2.60 -13.16
C TYR A 382 -16.31 -2.69 -13.42
N ARG A 383 -15.53 -2.94 -12.36
CA ARG A 383 -14.07 -3.14 -12.45
C ARG A 383 -13.70 -4.16 -13.53
N GLY A 384 -12.67 -3.86 -14.32
CA GLY A 384 -12.18 -4.71 -15.40
C GLY A 384 -12.99 -4.65 -16.71
N LYS A 385 -14.10 -3.91 -16.77
CA LYS A 385 -14.83 -3.65 -18.01
C LYS A 385 -14.44 -2.30 -18.61
N ALA A 386 -14.43 -2.24 -19.94
CA ALA A 386 -14.22 -0.99 -20.68
C ALA A 386 -15.44 -0.09 -20.56
N VAL A 387 -15.18 1.21 -20.37
CA VAL A 387 -16.16 2.28 -20.53
C VAL A 387 -15.65 3.25 -21.58
N ASP A 388 -16.55 3.80 -22.39
CA ASP A 388 -16.21 4.84 -23.34
C ASP A 388 -16.01 6.16 -22.62
N SER A 389 -14.89 6.82 -22.90
CA SER A 389 -14.57 8.17 -22.41
C SER A 389 -14.84 9.23 -23.48
N MET A 390 -15.00 10.49 -23.05
CA MET A 390 -15.25 11.62 -23.96
C MET A 390 -14.16 11.81 -25.02
N TYR A 391 -12.89 11.60 -24.63
CA TYR A 391 -11.72 11.80 -25.49
C TYR A 391 -11.03 10.47 -25.80
N ALA A 392 -10.67 10.24 -27.06
CA ALA A 392 -9.82 9.13 -27.45
C ALA A 392 -8.36 9.47 -27.13
N ALA A 393 -7.69 8.66 -26.30
CA ALA A 393 -6.26 8.78 -26.03
C ALA A 393 -5.59 7.49 -26.52
N ASN A 394 -4.42 7.60 -27.16
CA ASN A 394 -3.71 6.46 -27.76
C ASN A 394 -4.60 5.62 -28.70
N ASP A 395 -5.34 6.31 -29.58
CA ASP A 395 -6.27 5.70 -30.56
C ASP A 395 -7.43 4.89 -29.95
N SER A 396 -7.66 4.98 -28.63
CA SER A 396 -8.74 4.28 -27.94
C SER A 396 -9.60 5.21 -27.10
N LYS A 397 -10.92 5.06 -27.20
CA LYS A 397 -11.88 5.70 -26.29
C LYS A 397 -12.11 4.92 -25.01
N GLU A 398 -11.65 3.67 -24.96
CA GLU A 398 -11.89 2.79 -23.84
C GLU A 398 -11.02 3.19 -22.64
N LEU A 399 -11.63 3.15 -21.46
CA LEU A 399 -10.95 3.27 -20.19
C LEU A 399 -11.40 2.13 -19.28
N ILE A 400 -10.44 1.46 -18.62
CA ILE A 400 -10.72 0.33 -17.74
C ILE A 400 -10.09 0.61 -16.39
N LEU A 401 -10.88 0.50 -15.32
CA LEU A 401 -10.33 0.51 -13.97
C LEU A 401 -10.13 -0.93 -13.48
N PRO A 402 -8.89 -1.39 -13.25
CA PRO A 402 -8.61 -2.80 -13.00
C PRO A 402 -8.91 -3.21 -11.53
N PRO A 403 -9.12 -4.51 -11.25
CA PRO A 403 -9.44 -4.99 -9.89
C PRO A 403 -8.33 -4.81 -8.84
N ASN A 404 -7.09 -4.58 -9.27
CA ASN A 404 -5.91 -4.32 -8.42
C ASN A 404 -5.65 -2.83 -8.18
N LEU A 405 -6.50 -1.94 -8.70
CA LEU A 405 -6.50 -0.52 -8.36
C LEU A 405 -7.43 -0.25 -7.17
N PHE A 406 -6.88 0.35 -6.12
CA PHE A 406 -7.59 0.78 -4.91
C PHE A 406 -7.61 2.30 -4.82
N ILE A 407 -8.76 2.86 -4.45
CA ILE A 407 -8.93 4.32 -4.29
C ILE A 407 -9.31 4.65 -2.85
N ILE A 408 -8.55 5.52 -2.20
CA ILE A 408 -8.83 5.99 -0.84
C ILE A 408 -9.04 7.50 -0.89
N GLY A 409 -10.29 7.93 -0.73
CA GLY A 409 -10.62 9.34 -0.56
C GLY A 409 -10.46 9.76 0.91
N THR A 410 -10.06 11.00 1.15
CA THR A 410 -10.19 11.63 2.47
C THR A 410 -11.16 12.81 2.39
N MET A 411 -12.00 12.98 3.42
CA MET A 411 -13.01 14.02 3.44
C MET A 411 -13.08 14.70 4.81
N ASN A 412 -13.01 16.03 4.82
CA ASN A 412 -13.32 16.82 6.01
C ASN A 412 -14.83 17.05 6.09
N THR A 413 -15.47 16.56 7.16
CA THR A 413 -16.93 16.70 7.35
C THR A 413 -17.37 18.06 7.88
N ALA A 414 -16.44 18.84 8.44
CA ALA A 414 -16.71 20.17 9.01
C ALA A 414 -16.75 21.28 7.94
N ASP A 415 -16.23 21.02 6.75
CA ASP A 415 -16.09 22.02 5.71
C ASP A 415 -17.46 22.24 5.01
N ARG A 416 -18.15 23.30 5.41
CA ARG A 416 -19.49 23.68 4.89
C ARG A 416 -19.45 24.33 3.51
N SER A 417 -18.25 24.63 2.99
CA SER A 417 -18.04 25.39 1.75
C SER A 417 -18.07 24.52 0.48
N ILE A 418 -18.37 23.23 0.62
CA ILE A 418 -18.06 22.21 -0.38
C ILE A 418 -19.30 21.36 -0.68
N GLY A 419 -19.55 21.10 -1.97
CA GLY A 419 -20.75 20.44 -2.48
C GLY A 419 -21.06 19.09 -1.85
N HIS A 420 -22.36 18.77 -1.74
CA HIS A 420 -22.82 17.46 -1.30
C HIS A 420 -22.28 16.37 -2.26
N ILE A 421 -21.64 15.34 -1.71
CA ILE A 421 -21.31 14.14 -2.48
C ILE A 421 -22.63 13.50 -2.96
N ASP A 422 -22.78 13.48 -4.28
CA ASP A 422 -23.93 12.91 -4.99
C ASP A 422 -24.18 11.45 -4.57
N TYR A 423 -25.46 11.08 -4.52
CA TYR A 423 -25.92 9.72 -4.31
C TYR A 423 -25.26 8.69 -5.25
N ALA A 424 -24.95 9.08 -6.50
CA ALA A 424 -24.24 8.21 -7.43
C ALA A 424 -22.87 7.78 -6.89
N ILE A 425 -22.09 8.71 -6.33
CA ILE A 425 -20.80 8.42 -5.69
C ILE A 425 -21.03 7.65 -4.39
N ARG A 426 -22.02 8.05 -3.58
CA ARG A 426 -22.28 7.43 -2.27
C ARG A 426 -22.52 5.93 -2.35
N ARG A 427 -23.14 5.45 -3.44
CA ARG A 427 -23.36 4.01 -3.67
C ARG A 427 -22.08 3.24 -3.99
N ARG A 428 -21.07 3.91 -4.55
CA ARG A 428 -19.86 3.29 -5.12
C ARG A 428 -18.68 3.34 -4.16
N PHE A 429 -18.63 4.33 -3.29
CA PHE A 429 -17.64 4.41 -2.21
C PHE A 429 -18.20 3.89 -0.89
N ALA A 430 -17.38 3.20 -0.11
CA ALA A 430 -17.70 2.90 1.28
C ALA A 430 -17.22 4.05 2.19
N PHE A 431 -18.07 4.54 3.08
CA PHE A 431 -17.74 5.64 3.98
C PHE A 431 -17.29 5.08 5.33
N VAL A 432 -16.11 5.52 5.79
CA VAL A 432 -15.51 5.11 7.05
C VAL A 432 -15.34 6.34 7.92
N GLU A 433 -15.93 6.31 9.11
CA GLU A 433 -15.84 7.42 10.04
C GLU A 433 -14.53 7.37 10.87
N MET A 434 -13.82 8.49 10.82
CA MET A 434 -12.57 8.76 11.52
C MET A 434 -12.83 9.82 12.58
N LEU A 435 -13.27 9.35 13.74
CA LEU A 435 -13.46 10.15 14.93
C LEU A 435 -12.11 10.62 15.50
N PRO A 436 -12.06 11.82 16.11
CA PRO A 436 -10.90 12.22 16.88
C PRO A 436 -10.63 11.18 17.96
N LYS A 437 -9.35 10.87 18.17
CA LYS A 437 -8.97 10.18 19.40
C LYS A 437 -9.28 11.14 20.52
N SER A 438 -10.07 10.73 21.50
CA SER A 438 -10.28 11.51 22.70
C SER A 438 -8.89 11.86 23.26
N LEU A 439 -8.54 13.14 23.22
CA LEU A 439 -7.45 13.69 24.02
C LEU A 439 -8.04 13.92 25.41
N GLU A 440 -8.51 12.86 26.07
CA GLU A 440 -8.77 12.93 27.51
C GLU A 440 -7.41 12.78 28.21
N GLU A 441 -6.64 13.85 28.17
CA GLU A 441 -5.79 14.21 29.30
C GLU A 441 -6.65 15.10 30.19
N ASN A 442 -7.31 14.48 31.18
CA ASN A 442 -7.62 15.23 32.38
C ASN A 442 -6.29 15.65 33.00
N ASP A 443 -5.93 16.92 32.81
CA ASP A 443 -5.29 17.76 33.82
C ASP A 443 -5.63 19.22 33.48
N GLU A 444 -6.62 19.74 34.20
CA GLU A 444 -6.89 21.16 34.48
C GLU A 444 -6.55 22.20 33.39
N ILE A 445 -7.49 22.42 32.45
CA ILE A 445 -7.52 23.68 31.70
C ILE A 445 -8.03 24.78 32.64
N TYR A 446 -7.12 25.43 33.39
CA TYR A 446 -7.41 26.73 33.97
C TYR A 446 -7.38 27.77 32.85
N PHE A 447 -8.55 28.25 32.44
CA PHE A 447 -8.61 29.55 31.80
C PHE A 447 -8.25 30.60 32.85
N ASN A 448 -7.04 31.14 32.79
CA ASN A 448 -6.69 32.31 33.58
C ASN A 448 -7.65 33.44 33.17
N ARG A 449 -8.58 33.77 34.07
CA ARG A 449 -9.53 34.89 33.92
C ARG A 449 -9.09 36.11 34.71
N GLU A 450 -7.79 36.33 34.88
CA GLU A 450 -7.30 37.64 35.30
C GLU A 450 -6.18 38.11 34.37
N GLY A 451 -6.47 39.21 33.68
CA GLY A 451 -5.53 39.95 32.84
C GLY A 451 -5.91 39.99 31.36
N PHE A 452 -7.07 40.56 31.02
CA PHE A 452 -7.27 41.57 29.96
C PHE A 452 -8.66 42.19 30.10
#